data_AF-A0A2U0UNP0-F1
#
_entry.id   AF-A0A2U0UNP0-F1
#
_cell.length_a   1.000
_cell.length_b   1.000
_cell.length_c   1.000
_cell.angle_alpha   90.00
_cell.angle_beta   90.00
_cell.angle_gamma   90.00
#
_symmetry.space_group_name_H-M   'P 1'
#
loop_
_entity.id
_entity.type
_entity.pdbx_description
1 polymer ?
#
loop_
_entity_poly.entity_id
_entity_poly.type
_entity_poly.pdbx_seq_one_letter_code
_entity_poly.pdbx_strand_id
1 'polypeptide(L)'
;MRYFKAEKFRHNALFRVRVIATVIIVAIAITMIIRLFPASKNDLRRCVCHVEGYSQLCVTNGRDTVVVRQDSISQVGVWADKHWWWPSCRGRVLTVAQGEPSTCEADRQNVDNIEQKINIVTDSIKRIIARNEIEQKEINYYFRSHGVQDEGYMKIAQHAERQKKETDSLKRTFLILKKYKPRHGDTLKRRYLLQVSWRDRDGKLQTEKCKEAITDVACAGEPFVVQTCQKTKPRGVYAVRNIPWRVYRKTNVITVTPVAPNAVMKRKAVLVPGRSVDGRLCDVPELFAQDGSPVFNAYGEFLGLVYKNRIARIKK
;
A
#
# COMPACT_ATOMS: atom_id res chain seq x y z
N MET A 1 46.48 12.95 -49.74
CA MET A 1 45.84 13.94 -48.83
C MET A 1 44.46 13.54 -48.27
N ARG A 2 43.69 12.63 -48.89
CA ARG A 2 42.35 12.20 -48.39
C ARG A 2 42.38 11.28 -47.14
N TYR A 3 43.44 10.49 -46.96
CA TYR A 3 43.58 9.55 -45.82
C TYR A 3 43.77 10.26 -44.46
N PHE A 4 44.54 11.35 -44.42
CA PHE A 4 44.81 12.10 -43.18
C PHE A 4 43.57 12.77 -42.58
N LYS A 5 42.57 13.10 -43.43
CA LYS A 5 41.35 13.79 -42.99
C LYS A 5 40.36 12.84 -42.31
N ALA A 6 40.33 11.56 -42.71
CA ALA A 6 39.47 10.53 -42.13
C ALA A 6 39.96 10.07 -40.74
N GLU A 7 41.28 9.96 -40.54
CA GLU A 7 41.89 9.58 -39.26
C GLU A 7 41.67 10.64 -38.18
N LYS A 8 41.82 11.93 -38.54
CA LYS A 8 41.56 13.07 -37.65
C LYS A 8 40.08 13.18 -37.25
N PHE A 9 39.16 12.81 -38.14
CA PHE A 9 37.72 12.77 -37.85
C PHE A 9 37.33 11.63 -36.89
N ARG A 10 37.90 10.42 -37.09
CA ARG A 10 37.74 9.28 -36.18
C ARG A 10 38.30 9.56 -34.79
N HIS A 11 39.46 10.19 -34.70
CA HIS A 11 40.07 10.57 -33.42
C HIS A 11 39.22 11.58 -32.64
N ASN A 12 38.62 12.56 -33.33
CA ASN A 12 37.72 13.54 -32.72
C ASN A 12 36.39 12.91 -32.27
N ALA A 13 35.85 11.93 -32.99
CA ALA A 13 34.67 11.19 -32.58
C ALA A 13 34.94 10.31 -31.34
N LEU A 14 36.05 9.56 -31.33
CA LEU A 14 36.49 8.77 -30.18
C LEU A 14 36.76 9.64 -28.94
N PHE A 15 37.37 10.81 -29.13
CA PHE A 15 37.59 11.77 -28.04
C PHE A 15 36.28 12.31 -27.47
N ARG A 16 35.31 12.69 -28.33
CA ARG A 16 33.97 13.13 -27.89
C ARG A 16 33.22 12.04 -27.13
N VAL A 17 33.27 10.79 -27.60
CA VAL A 17 32.66 9.65 -26.89
C VAL A 17 33.31 9.45 -25.52
N ARG A 18 34.64 9.55 -25.43
CA ARG A 18 35.36 9.44 -24.14
C ARG A 18 34.98 10.57 -23.18
N VAL A 19 34.88 11.81 -23.66
CA VAL A 19 34.46 12.96 -22.83
C VAL A 19 33.02 12.81 -22.36
N ILE A 20 32.11 12.37 -23.22
CA ILE A 20 30.71 12.11 -22.82
C ILE A 20 30.66 10.99 -21.77
N ALA A 21 31.41 9.90 -21.98
CA ALA A 21 31.47 8.78 -21.04
C ALA A 21 32.04 9.21 -19.68
N THR A 22 33.10 10.01 -19.63
CA THR A 22 33.66 10.50 -18.36
C THR A 22 32.70 11.43 -17.64
N VAL A 23 32.01 12.33 -18.34
CA VAL A 23 30.98 13.20 -17.74
C VAL A 23 29.84 12.37 -17.14
N ILE A 24 29.38 11.32 -17.85
CA ILE A 24 28.34 10.41 -17.33
C ILE A 24 28.85 9.67 -16.08
N ILE A 25 30.07 9.15 -16.09
CA ILE A 25 30.65 8.45 -14.94
C ILE A 25 30.76 9.38 -13.72
N VAL A 26 31.25 10.60 -13.91
CA VAL A 26 31.36 11.60 -12.84
C VAL A 26 29.97 11.96 -12.31
N ALA A 27 28.98 12.16 -13.18
CA ALA A 27 27.60 12.42 -12.77
C ALA A 27 27.02 11.25 -11.95
N ILE A 28 27.24 10.00 -12.36
CA ILE A 28 26.82 8.81 -11.62
C ILE A 28 27.51 8.75 -10.25
N ALA A 29 28.82 9.01 -10.20
CA ALA A 29 29.60 9.00 -8.96
C ALA A 29 29.12 10.07 -7.97
N ILE A 30 28.91 11.31 -8.45
CA ILE A 30 28.33 12.39 -7.63
C ILE A 30 26.94 12.00 -7.12
N THR A 31 26.10 11.41 -7.99
CA THR A 31 24.76 10.95 -7.58
C THR A 31 24.87 9.85 -6.52
N MET A 32 25.79 8.90 -6.66
CA MET A 32 26.06 7.88 -5.64
C MET A 32 26.52 8.48 -4.31
N ILE A 33 27.41 9.48 -4.34
CA ILE A 33 27.92 10.16 -3.13
C ILE A 33 26.80 10.89 -2.41
N ILE A 34 25.98 11.68 -3.13
CA ILE A 34 24.81 12.35 -2.55
C ILE A 34 23.83 11.33 -1.96
N ARG A 35 23.68 10.18 -2.61
CA ARG A 35 22.83 9.07 -2.15
C ARG A 35 23.40 8.30 -0.96
N LEU A 36 24.66 8.48 -0.57
CA LEU A 36 25.19 7.91 0.67
C LEU A 36 24.75 8.72 1.90
N PHE A 37 24.40 10.00 1.74
CA PHE A 37 23.98 10.84 2.86
C PHE A 37 22.64 10.41 3.46
N PRO A 38 22.52 10.40 4.80
CA PRO A 38 21.29 10.05 5.51
C PRO A 38 20.10 10.94 5.14
N ALA A 39 18.89 10.41 5.22
CA ALA A 39 17.68 11.19 4.94
C ALA A 39 17.45 12.24 6.03
N SER A 40 17.16 13.48 5.63
CA SER A 40 16.84 14.55 6.59
C SER A 40 15.43 14.39 7.19
N LYS A 41 15.14 15.07 8.29
CA LYS A 41 13.77 15.15 8.87
C LYS A 41 12.73 15.66 7.86
N ASN A 42 13.13 16.49 6.89
CA ASN A 42 12.23 16.97 5.85
C ASN A 42 11.99 15.93 4.76
N ASP A 43 12.99 15.12 4.44
CA ASP A 43 12.87 13.99 3.50
C ASP A 43 11.97 12.90 4.07
N LEU A 44 12.14 12.58 5.35
CA LEU A 44 11.27 11.67 6.11
C LEU A 44 9.79 12.10 6.00
N ARG A 45 9.48 13.39 6.16
CA ARG A 45 8.10 13.88 6.02
C ARG A 45 7.54 13.80 4.60
N ARG A 46 8.40 13.78 3.59
CA ARG A 46 8.04 13.77 2.17
C ARG A 46 7.99 12.36 1.57
N CYS A 47 8.30 11.33 2.36
CA CYS A 47 8.36 9.96 1.86
C CYS A 47 7.07 9.18 2.06
N VAL A 48 6.20 9.64 2.93
CA VAL A 48 4.93 8.98 3.26
C VAL A 48 3.80 9.44 2.35
N CYS A 49 2.87 8.51 2.11
CA CYS A 49 1.58 8.75 1.49
C CYS A 49 0.50 7.94 2.22
N HIS A 50 -0.76 8.31 2.04
CA HIS A 50 -1.87 7.49 2.46
C HIS A 50 -2.27 6.55 1.32
N VAL A 51 -2.56 5.30 1.66
CA VAL A 51 -2.96 4.25 0.71
C VAL A 51 -4.37 3.82 1.07
N GLU A 52 -5.29 4.05 0.14
CA GLU A 52 -6.71 3.71 0.32
C GLU A 52 -7.19 2.84 -0.83
N GLY A 53 -8.26 2.08 -0.60
CA GLY A 53 -8.95 1.36 -1.66
C GLY A 53 -9.47 0.03 -1.15
N TYR A 54 -9.32 -1.02 -1.96
CA TYR A 54 -9.88 -2.33 -1.67
C TYR A 54 -8.87 -3.46 -1.87
N SER A 55 -8.92 -4.44 -0.98
CA SER A 55 -8.34 -5.77 -1.17
C SER A 55 -9.46 -6.75 -1.50
N GLN A 56 -9.32 -7.46 -2.60
CA GLN A 56 -10.26 -8.49 -3.03
C GLN A 56 -9.59 -9.85 -2.96
N LEU A 57 -10.18 -10.78 -2.23
CA LEU A 57 -9.83 -12.20 -2.33
C LEU A 57 -10.59 -12.78 -3.51
N CYS A 58 -9.86 -13.30 -4.49
CA CYS A 58 -10.43 -13.82 -5.72
C CYS A 58 -10.10 -15.30 -5.87
N VAL A 59 -11.06 -16.09 -6.33
CA VAL A 59 -10.80 -17.43 -6.88
C VAL A 59 -10.66 -17.28 -8.39
N THR A 60 -9.59 -17.83 -8.96
CA THR A 60 -9.36 -17.82 -10.40
C THR A 60 -9.05 -19.20 -10.94
N ASN A 61 -9.64 -19.49 -12.10
CA ASN A 61 -9.35 -20.67 -12.93
C ASN A 61 -8.62 -20.26 -14.23
N GLY A 62 -7.85 -19.17 -14.19
CA GLY A 62 -7.13 -18.61 -15.35
C GLY A 62 -7.99 -17.92 -16.41
N ARG A 63 -9.28 -18.25 -16.53
CA ARG A 63 -10.25 -17.59 -17.43
C ARG A 63 -11.28 -16.76 -16.66
N ASP A 64 -11.88 -17.38 -15.64
CA ASP A 64 -12.87 -16.72 -14.79
C ASP A 64 -12.24 -16.28 -13.47
N THR A 65 -12.70 -15.14 -12.95
CA THR A 65 -12.29 -14.61 -11.65
C THR A 65 -13.53 -14.22 -10.85
N VAL A 66 -13.70 -14.84 -9.69
CA VAL A 66 -14.81 -14.56 -8.78
C VAL A 66 -14.27 -13.93 -7.51
N VAL A 67 -14.84 -12.77 -7.14
CA VAL A 67 -14.50 -12.10 -5.88
C VAL A 67 -15.25 -12.79 -4.74
N VAL A 68 -14.50 -13.39 -3.83
CA VAL A 68 -15.01 -14.08 -2.63
C VAL A 68 -15.20 -13.11 -1.48
N ARG A 69 -14.25 -12.19 -1.30
CA ARG A 69 -14.27 -11.22 -0.21
C ARG A 69 -13.69 -9.90 -0.68
N GLN A 70 -14.23 -8.80 -0.17
CA GLN A 70 -13.70 -7.46 -0.40
C GLN A 70 -13.58 -6.73 0.93
N ASP A 71 -12.37 -6.29 1.26
CA ASP A 71 -12.08 -5.52 2.47
C ASP A 71 -11.56 -4.13 2.07
N SER A 72 -12.04 -3.08 2.73
CA SER A 72 -11.51 -1.72 2.55
C SER A 72 -10.15 -1.58 3.20
N ILE A 73 -9.21 -0.94 2.50
CA ILE A 73 -7.88 -0.63 3.00
C ILE A 73 -7.80 0.87 3.27
N SER A 74 -7.29 1.24 4.44
CA SER A 74 -6.81 2.58 4.77
C SER A 74 -5.55 2.41 5.62
N GLN A 75 -4.39 2.68 5.03
CA GLN A 75 -3.09 2.46 5.66
C GLN A 75 -2.05 3.46 5.14
N VAL A 76 -0.82 3.37 5.65
CA VAL A 76 0.28 4.23 5.22
C VAL A 76 1.10 3.53 4.14
N GLY A 77 1.64 4.29 3.21
CA GLY A 77 2.61 3.82 2.22
C GLY A 77 3.84 4.70 2.23
N VAL A 78 4.92 4.17 1.66
CA VAL A 78 6.18 4.90 1.47
C VAL A 78 6.63 4.85 0.02
N TRP A 79 6.99 5.99 -0.56
CA TRP A 79 7.61 6.03 -1.88
C TRP A 79 8.96 5.33 -1.83
N ALA A 80 9.21 4.35 -2.69
CA ALA A 80 10.42 3.54 -2.64
C ALA A 80 11.13 3.46 -4.00
N ASP A 81 12.45 3.58 -4.00
CA ASP A 81 13.28 3.32 -5.17
C ASP A 81 13.37 1.81 -5.46
N LYS A 82 13.55 1.44 -6.75
CA LYS A 82 13.81 0.05 -7.15
C LYS A 82 15.20 -0.43 -6.75
N HIS A 83 16.17 0.44 -6.95
CA HIS A 83 17.58 0.15 -6.71
C HIS A 83 18.09 1.09 -5.64
N TRP A 84 18.89 0.58 -4.71
CA TRP A 84 19.46 1.38 -3.62
C TRP A 84 20.36 2.52 -4.15
N TRP A 85 21.02 2.29 -5.30
CA TRP A 85 22.01 3.18 -5.90
C TRP A 85 21.44 4.16 -6.93
N TRP A 86 20.19 4.01 -7.38
CA TRP A 86 19.63 4.84 -8.45
C TRP A 86 18.21 5.36 -8.16
N PRO A 87 17.91 6.67 -8.41
CA PRO A 87 16.56 7.25 -8.32
C PRO A 87 15.59 6.58 -9.29
N SER A 88 14.94 5.51 -8.85
CA SER A 88 14.15 4.59 -9.65
C SER A 88 12.73 4.41 -9.15
N CYS A 89 12.25 5.30 -8.28
CA CYS A 89 10.92 5.22 -7.71
C CYS A 89 9.85 5.06 -8.78
N ARG A 90 9.86 5.82 -9.89
CA ARG A 90 8.88 5.68 -10.99
C ARG A 90 7.43 5.52 -10.52
N GLY A 91 7.04 6.16 -9.41
CA GLY A 91 5.69 5.99 -8.83
C GLY A 91 5.47 4.71 -8.02
N ARG A 92 6.52 4.09 -7.50
CA ARG A 92 6.44 2.89 -6.65
C ARG A 92 6.20 3.28 -5.20
N VAL A 93 5.17 2.68 -4.62
CA VAL A 93 4.83 2.82 -3.21
C VAL A 93 4.92 1.45 -2.56
N LEU A 94 5.69 1.35 -1.49
CA LEU A 94 5.78 0.17 -0.66
C LEU A 94 4.73 0.29 0.47
N THR A 95 3.97 -0.78 0.68
CA THR A 95 2.95 -0.89 1.72
C THR A 95 2.89 -2.33 2.24
N VAL A 96 2.10 -2.61 3.27
CA VAL A 96 1.93 -3.96 3.82
C VAL A 96 0.68 -4.65 3.30
N ALA A 97 0.81 -5.95 3.04
CA ALA A 97 -0.30 -6.80 2.64
C ALA A 97 -1.29 -6.96 3.80
N GLN A 98 -2.57 -6.78 3.50
CA GLN A 98 -3.66 -6.99 4.44
C GLN A 98 -4.17 -8.42 4.26
N GLY A 99 -4.46 -9.11 5.35
CA GLY A 99 -4.92 -10.50 5.33
C GLY A 99 -5.09 -11.10 6.72
N GLU A 100 -5.69 -12.30 6.78
CA GLU A 100 -5.72 -13.08 8.01
C GLU A 100 -4.42 -13.90 8.12
N PRO A 101 -3.73 -13.90 9.27
CA PRO A 101 -2.45 -14.59 9.44
C PRO A 101 -2.55 -16.11 9.24
N SER A 102 -3.75 -16.70 9.32
CA SER A 102 -4.02 -18.13 9.08
C SER A 102 -3.90 -18.56 7.62
N THR A 103 -3.92 -17.63 6.66
CA THR A 103 -3.96 -17.93 5.21
C THR A 103 -2.57 -18.13 4.57
N CYS A 104 -1.51 -18.21 5.38
CA CYS A 104 -0.11 -18.13 4.99
C CYS A 104 0.49 -19.38 4.31
N GLU A 105 0.15 -20.58 4.79
CA GLU A 105 0.85 -21.82 4.42
C GLU A 105 -0.09 -22.95 3.98
N ALA A 106 -1.27 -23.09 4.58
CA ALA A 106 -2.21 -24.17 4.27
C ALA A 106 -3.10 -23.93 3.03
N ASP A 107 -3.08 -22.72 2.47
CA ASP A 107 -4.13 -22.23 1.57
C ASP A 107 -3.79 -22.26 0.08
N ARG A 108 -2.52 -22.51 -0.27
CA ARG A 108 -2.02 -22.27 -1.62
C ARG A 108 -2.46 -23.31 -2.65
N GLN A 109 -2.87 -24.52 -2.25
CA GLN A 109 -2.99 -25.63 -3.22
C GLN A 109 -4.11 -26.66 -2.98
N ASN A 110 -4.86 -26.59 -1.87
CA ASN A 110 -5.85 -27.63 -1.60
C ASN A 110 -7.27 -27.17 -1.98
N VAL A 111 -7.87 -27.78 -3.01
CA VAL A 111 -9.23 -27.46 -3.49
C VAL A 111 -10.26 -27.67 -2.39
N ASP A 112 -10.07 -28.68 -1.55
CA ASP A 112 -10.92 -28.95 -0.38
C ASP A 112 -10.91 -27.78 0.62
N ASN A 113 -9.76 -27.10 0.76
CA ASN A 113 -9.61 -25.91 1.59
C ASN A 113 -10.20 -24.66 0.90
N ILE A 114 -10.33 -24.64 -0.43
CA ILE A 114 -11.00 -23.55 -1.16
C ILE A 114 -12.51 -23.66 -0.99
N GLU A 115 -13.08 -24.86 -1.17
CA GLU A 115 -14.51 -25.09 -0.97
C GLU A 115 -14.95 -24.75 0.46
N GLN A 116 -14.21 -25.24 1.46
CA GLN A 116 -14.47 -24.93 2.87
C GLN A 116 -14.43 -23.42 3.13
N LYS A 117 -13.45 -22.69 2.59
CA LYS A 117 -13.41 -21.23 2.76
C LYS A 117 -14.55 -20.51 2.09
N ILE A 118 -14.91 -20.91 0.87
CA ILE A 118 -16.06 -20.32 0.17
C ILE A 118 -17.33 -20.56 0.99
N ASN A 119 -17.52 -21.76 1.54
CA ASN A 119 -18.65 -22.08 2.40
C ASN A 119 -18.65 -21.25 3.69
N ILE A 120 -17.52 -21.15 4.39
CA ILE A 120 -17.37 -20.31 5.60
C ILE A 120 -17.72 -18.85 5.30
N VAL A 121 -17.19 -18.30 4.20
CA VAL A 121 -17.47 -16.92 3.78
C VAL A 121 -18.94 -16.75 3.40
N THR A 122 -19.51 -17.71 2.68
CA THR A 122 -20.91 -17.70 2.25
C THR A 122 -21.85 -17.73 3.45
N ASP A 123 -21.57 -18.56 4.45
CA ASP A 123 -22.34 -18.65 5.70
C ASP A 123 -22.19 -17.40 6.58
N SER A 124 -21.00 -16.80 6.58
CA SER A 124 -20.77 -15.51 7.24
C SER A 124 -21.61 -14.40 6.58
N ILE A 125 -21.57 -14.28 5.26
CA ILE A 125 -22.38 -13.31 4.50
C ILE A 125 -23.87 -13.55 4.75
N LYS A 126 -24.33 -14.81 4.75
CA LYS A 126 -25.73 -15.17 5.04
C LYS A 126 -26.17 -14.66 6.42
N ARG A 127 -25.33 -14.84 7.44
CA ARG A 127 -25.60 -14.35 8.80
C ARG A 127 -25.66 -12.82 8.87
N ILE A 128 -24.73 -12.14 8.19
CA ILE A 128 -24.72 -10.66 8.12
C ILE A 128 -25.98 -10.14 7.41
N ILE A 129 -26.38 -10.75 6.29
CA ILE A 129 -27.61 -10.38 5.58
C ILE A 129 -28.83 -10.54 6.50
N ALA A 130 -28.96 -11.68 7.17
CA ALA A 130 -30.08 -11.93 8.08
C ALA A 130 -30.13 -10.90 9.22
N ARG A 131 -28.98 -10.53 9.80
CA ARG A 131 -28.88 -9.48 10.80
C ARG A 131 -29.28 -8.11 10.26
N ASN A 132 -28.75 -7.72 9.10
CA ASN A 132 -29.07 -6.44 8.47
C ASN A 132 -30.57 -6.34 8.13
N GLU A 133 -31.22 -7.45 7.74
CA GLU A 133 -32.66 -7.49 7.49
C GLU A 133 -33.48 -7.28 8.76
N ILE A 134 -33.01 -7.77 9.92
CA ILE A 134 -33.63 -7.48 11.22
C ILE A 134 -33.44 -6.00 11.56
N GLU A 135 -32.22 -5.48 11.51
CA GLU A 135 -31.94 -4.06 11.79
C GLU A 135 -32.75 -3.12 10.88
N GLN A 136 -32.92 -3.49 9.60
CA GLN A 136 -33.73 -2.71 8.67
C GLN A 136 -35.23 -2.75 9.01
N LYS A 137 -35.75 -3.85 9.58
CA LYS A 137 -37.13 -3.89 10.09
C LYS A 137 -37.31 -2.94 11.27
N GLU A 138 -36.35 -2.90 12.18
CA GLU A 138 -36.36 -1.97 13.34
C GLU A 138 -36.33 -0.51 12.89
N ILE A 139 -35.45 -0.17 11.94
CA ILE A 139 -35.38 1.19 11.37
C ILE A 139 -36.70 1.57 10.68
N ASN A 140 -37.30 0.64 9.93
CA ASN A 140 -38.59 0.90 9.29
C ASN A 140 -39.72 1.08 10.32
N TYR A 141 -39.68 0.35 11.44
CA TYR A 141 -40.61 0.54 12.56
C TYR A 141 -40.43 1.93 13.20
N TYR A 142 -39.18 2.36 13.40
CA TYR A 142 -38.86 3.69 13.90
C TYR A 142 -39.46 4.79 13.02
N PHE A 143 -39.27 4.73 11.69
CA PHE A 143 -39.83 5.71 10.75
C PHE A 143 -41.37 5.74 10.70
N ARG A 144 -42.03 4.60 10.96
CA ARG A 144 -43.50 4.56 11.04
C ARG A 144 -44.04 5.17 12.32
N SER A 145 -43.31 5.00 13.43
CA SER A 145 -43.78 5.38 14.76
C SER A 145 -43.40 6.80 15.16
N HIS A 146 -42.34 7.36 14.55
CA HIS A 146 -41.83 8.70 14.86
C HIS A 146 -41.97 9.61 13.63
N GLY A 147 -42.94 10.53 13.66
CA GLY A 147 -43.25 11.47 12.57
C GLY A 147 -42.50 12.80 12.62
N VAL A 148 -41.56 12.98 13.56
CA VAL A 148 -40.83 14.24 13.73
C VAL A 148 -39.61 14.25 12.79
N GLN A 149 -39.62 15.19 11.83
CA GLN A 149 -38.53 15.39 10.88
C GLN A 149 -37.54 16.42 11.44
N ASP A 150 -36.56 15.96 12.21
CA ASP A 150 -35.45 16.79 12.69
C ASP A 150 -34.12 16.38 12.04
N GLU A 151 -33.01 17.03 12.44
CA GLU A 151 -31.68 16.67 11.96
C GLU A 151 -31.28 15.23 12.32
N GLY A 152 -31.80 14.69 13.43
CA GLY A 152 -31.58 13.31 13.85
C GLY A 152 -32.25 12.33 12.90
N TYR A 153 -33.51 12.58 12.54
CA TYR A 153 -34.26 11.82 11.56
C TYR A 153 -33.52 11.74 10.22
N MET A 154 -33.01 12.88 9.73
CA MET A 154 -32.27 12.91 8.47
C MET A 154 -30.99 12.07 8.52
N LYS A 155 -30.25 12.07 9.64
CA LYS A 155 -29.06 11.21 9.84
C LYS A 155 -29.43 9.73 9.84
N ILE A 156 -30.52 9.36 10.49
CA ILE A 156 -31.01 7.96 10.54
C ILE A 156 -31.47 7.51 9.15
N ALA A 157 -32.19 8.36 8.40
CA ALA A 157 -32.60 8.08 7.03
C ALA A 157 -31.41 7.85 6.09
N GLN A 158 -30.38 8.71 6.16
CA GLN A 158 -29.16 8.53 5.39
C GLN A 158 -28.41 7.24 5.77
N HIS A 159 -28.36 6.90 7.05
CA HIS A 159 -27.77 5.65 7.52
C HIS A 159 -28.55 4.44 6.99
N ALA A 160 -29.88 4.47 7.07
CA ALA A 160 -30.76 3.40 6.58
C ALA A 160 -30.58 3.14 5.08
N GLU A 161 -30.48 4.21 4.28
CA GLU A 161 -30.25 4.08 2.84
C GLU A 161 -28.88 3.46 2.53
N ARG A 162 -27.84 3.87 3.27
CA ARG A 162 -26.49 3.30 3.13
C ARG A 162 -26.49 1.81 3.48
N GLN A 163 -27.08 1.45 4.62
CA GLN A 163 -27.18 0.05 5.07
C GLN A 163 -27.95 -0.81 4.07
N LYS A 164 -29.01 -0.27 3.46
CA LYS A 164 -29.77 -0.96 2.39
C LYS A 164 -28.86 -1.27 1.20
N LYS A 165 -28.14 -0.27 0.69
CA LYS A 165 -27.22 -0.43 -0.45
C LYS A 165 -26.12 -1.46 -0.16
N GLU A 166 -25.55 -1.44 1.04
CA GLU A 166 -24.56 -2.42 1.50
C GLU A 166 -25.15 -3.83 1.55
N THR A 167 -26.37 -3.98 2.08
CA THR A 167 -27.07 -5.26 2.16
C THR A 167 -27.40 -5.82 0.78
N ASP A 168 -27.86 -4.99 -0.16
CA ASP A 168 -28.11 -5.40 -1.54
C ASP A 168 -26.81 -5.84 -2.24
N SER A 169 -25.70 -5.16 -1.97
CA SER A 169 -24.38 -5.58 -2.45
C SER A 169 -23.97 -6.95 -1.88
N LEU A 170 -24.17 -7.17 -0.58
CA LEU A 170 -23.91 -8.47 0.07
C LEU A 170 -24.78 -9.58 -0.52
N LYS A 171 -26.07 -9.33 -0.78
CA LYS A 171 -26.97 -10.28 -1.43
C LYS A 171 -26.48 -10.68 -2.82
N ARG A 172 -25.98 -9.73 -3.62
CA ARG A 172 -25.39 -10.03 -4.94
C ARG A 172 -24.15 -10.92 -4.80
N THR A 173 -23.24 -10.60 -3.89
CA THR A 173 -22.05 -11.42 -3.62
C THR A 173 -22.43 -12.83 -3.15
N PHE A 174 -23.40 -12.94 -2.23
CA PHE A 174 -23.93 -14.22 -1.77
C PHE A 174 -24.46 -15.09 -2.92
N LEU A 175 -25.23 -14.51 -3.84
CA LEU A 175 -25.76 -15.23 -5.00
C LEU A 175 -24.67 -15.71 -5.94
N ILE A 176 -23.61 -14.93 -6.14
CA ILE A 176 -22.45 -15.32 -6.95
C ILE A 176 -21.73 -16.51 -6.30
N LEU A 177 -21.45 -16.41 -5.00
CA LEU A 177 -20.73 -17.46 -4.27
C LEU A 177 -21.54 -18.75 -4.14
N LYS A 178 -22.84 -18.65 -3.88
CA LYS A 178 -23.73 -19.83 -3.81
C LYS A 178 -23.80 -20.59 -5.13
N LYS A 179 -23.65 -19.90 -6.27
CA LYS A 179 -23.64 -20.51 -7.61
C LYS A 179 -22.27 -21.04 -8.01
N TYR A 180 -21.21 -20.57 -7.36
CA TYR A 180 -19.86 -20.97 -7.69
C TYR A 180 -19.60 -22.42 -7.26
N LYS A 181 -19.10 -23.23 -8.19
CA LYS A 181 -18.67 -24.61 -7.92
C LYS A 181 -17.15 -24.67 -8.08
N PRO A 182 -16.38 -24.95 -7.00
CA PRO A 182 -14.94 -25.12 -7.09
C PRO A 182 -14.58 -26.19 -8.11
N ARG A 183 -13.54 -25.94 -8.90
CA ARG A 183 -13.01 -26.88 -9.90
C ARG A 183 -11.55 -27.21 -9.60
N HIS A 184 -11.11 -28.35 -10.10
CA HIS A 184 -9.71 -28.73 -10.05
C HIS A 184 -8.88 -27.70 -10.85
N GLY A 185 -7.88 -27.09 -10.20
CA GLY A 185 -7.07 -26.00 -10.78
C GLY A 185 -7.48 -24.58 -10.36
N ASP A 186 -8.54 -24.41 -9.56
CA ASP A 186 -8.86 -23.14 -8.94
C ASP A 186 -7.75 -22.70 -7.98
N THR A 187 -7.37 -21.42 -8.04
CA THR A 187 -6.37 -20.84 -7.15
C THR A 187 -6.89 -19.57 -6.49
N LEU A 188 -6.50 -19.35 -5.24
CA LEU A 188 -6.77 -18.11 -4.52
C LEU A 188 -5.70 -17.07 -4.86
N LYS A 189 -6.14 -15.89 -5.27
CA LYS A 189 -5.31 -14.72 -5.52
C LYS A 189 -5.85 -13.52 -4.76
N ARG A 190 -4.98 -12.58 -4.46
CA ARG A 190 -5.36 -11.30 -3.86
C ARG A 190 -5.18 -10.18 -4.86
N ARG A 191 -6.27 -9.47 -5.13
CA ARG A 191 -6.33 -8.35 -6.06
C ARG A 191 -6.44 -7.04 -5.28
N TYR A 192 -5.56 -6.09 -5.55
CA TYR A 192 -5.52 -4.79 -4.90
C TYR A 192 -5.94 -3.69 -5.88
N LEU A 193 -6.98 -2.95 -5.51
CA LEU A 193 -7.49 -1.78 -6.23
C LEU A 193 -7.27 -0.56 -5.34
N LEU A 194 -6.11 0.07 -5.50
CA LEU A 194 -5.63 1.09 -4.56
C LEU A 194 -5.47 2.45 -5.22
N GLN A 195 -5.53 3.48 -4.40
CA GLN A 195 -5.14 4.85 -4.71
C GLN A 195 -4.19 5.35 -3.63
N VAL A 196 -3.35 6.31 -4.00
CA VAL A 196 -2.43 6.95 -3.08
C VAL A 196 -2.69 8.43 -3.03
N SER A 197 -2.66 9.00 -1.82
CA SER A 197 -2.79 10.44 -1.62
C SER A 197 -1.61 10.98 -0.81
N TRP A 198 -1.12 12.15 -1.20
CA TRP A 198 0.03 12.80 -0.56
C TRP A 198 -0.09 14.31 -0.65
N ARG A 199 0.67 15.03 0.19
CA ARG A 199 0.78 16.48 0.09
C ARG A 199 2.02 16.84 -0.71
N ASP A 200 1.84 17.64 -1.76
CA ASP A 200 2.95 18.16 -2.57
C ASP A 200 3.81 19.18 -1.81
N ARG A 201 4.75 19.86 -2.48
CA ARG A 201 5.63 20.87 -1.84
C ARG A 201 4.83 22.00 -1.21
N ASP A 202 3.74 22.40 -1.84
CA ASP A 202 2.91 23.55 -1.47
C ASP A 202 1.84 23.17 -0.43
N GLY A 203 1.74 21.88 -0.10
CA GLY A 203 0.83 21.35 0.92
C GLY A 203 -0.54 20.96 0.38
N LYS A 204 -0.75 21.10 -0.94
CA LYS A 204 -1.97 20.70 -1.61
C LYS A 204 -2.05 19.19 -1.67
N LEU A 205 -3.24 18.67 -1.36
CA LEU A 205 -3.53 17.24 -1.44
C LEU A 205 -3.59 16.83 -2.91
N GLN A 206 -2.79 15.82 -3.25
CA GLN A 206 -2.76 15.16 -4.55
C GLN A 206 -3.20 13.71 -4.36
N THR A 207 -3.93 13.17 -5.32
CA THR A 207 -4.39 11.78 -5.32
C THR A 207 -4.14 11.16 -6.68
N GLU A 208 -3.65 9.92 -6.69
CA GLU A 208 -3.40 9.17 -7.91
C GLU A 208 -3.83 7.71 -7.75
N LYS A 209 -4.48 7.15 -8.77
CA LYS A 209 -4.82 5.72 -8.80
C LYS A 209 -3.59 4.87 -9.03
N CYS A 210 -3.56 3.70 -8.40
CA CYS A 210 -2.57 2.67 -8.66
C CYS A 210 -3.03 1.73 -9.76
N LYS A 211 -2.06 1.13 -10.43
CA LYS A 211 -2.28 -0.08 -11.22
C LYS A 211 -2.75 -1.17 -10.29
N GLU A 212 -3.66 -1.96 -10.83
CA GLU A 212 -4.09 -3.20 -10.20
C GLU A 212 -2.88 -4.10 -9.93
N ALA A 213 -2.78 -4.57 -8.70
CA ALA A 213 -1.77 -5.55 -8.30
C ALA A 213 -2.46 -6.86 -7.94
N ILE A 214 -2.10 -7.94 -8.63
CA ILE A 214 -2.55 -9.29 -8.33
C ILE A 214 -1.37 -10.03 -7.73
N THR A 215 -1.53 -10.53 -6.51
CA THR A 215 -0.52 -11.33 -5.82
C THR A 215 -1.11 -12.68 -5.47
N ASP A 216 -0.25 -13.64 -5.17
CA ASP A 216 -0.68 -14.78 -4.35
C ASP A 216 -1.24 -14.27 -3.02
N VAL A 217 -2.02 -15.12 -2.35
CA VAL A 217 -2.41 -14.85 -0.96
C VAL A 217 -1.11 -14.79 -0.15
N ALA A 218 -0.69 -13.57 0.14
CA ALA A 218 0.51 -13.26 0.90
C ALA A 218 0.18 -13.30 2.38
N CYS A 219 1.20 -13.55 3.20
CA CYS A 219 1.00 -13.43 4.64
C CYS A 219 0.68 -11.99 5.01
N ALA A 220 -0.27 -11.84 5.93
CA ALA A 220 -0.60 -10.54 6.48
C ALA A 220 0.64 -9.87 7.06
N GLY A 221 0.90 -8.62 6.67
CA GLY A 221 2.11 -7.88 7.04
C GLY A 221 3.29 -8.03 6.10
N GLU A 222 3.23 -8.88 5.07
CA GLU A 222 4.30 -8.93 4.08
C GLU A 222 4.37 -7.63 3.27
N PRO A 223 5.54 -6.96 3.20
CA PRO A 223 5.68 -5.78 2.38
C PRO A 223 5.54 -6.12 0.90
N PHE A 224 4.73 -5.35 0.19
CA PHE A 224 4.60 -5.44 -1.26
C PHE A 224 4.60 -4.05 -1.88
N VAL A 225 4.86 -3.99 -3.18
CA VAL A 225 4.98 -2.73 -3.90
C VAL A 225 3.80 -2.55 -4.84
N VAL A 226 3.13 -1.41 -4.73
CA VAL A 226 2.12 -0.93 -5.66
C VAL A 226 2.72 0.13 -6.56
N GLN A 227 2.17 0.24 -7.77
CA GLN A 227 2.70 1.10 -8.82
C GLN A 227 1.63 2.09 -9.24
N THR A 228 1.90 3.39 -9.20
CA THR A 228 0.95 4.38 -9.70
C THR A 228 0.72 4.25 -11.21
N CYS A 229 -0.45 4.70 -11.69
CA CYS A 229 -0.83 4.63 -13.09
C CYS A 229 0.11 5.43 -14.01
N GLN A 230 0.55 6.63 -13.59
CA GLN A 230 1.43 7.47 -14.40
C GLN A 230 2.87 6.94 -14.49
N LYS A 231 3.28 6.04 -13.59
CA LYS A 231 4.65 5.49 -13.52
C LYS A 231 5.74 6.57 -13.38
N THR A 232 5.39 7.72 -12.84
CA THR A 232 6.30 8.84 -12.62
C THR A 232 6.42 9.13 -11.14
N LYS A 233 7.62 9.48 -10.67
CA LYS A 233 7.79 9.94 -9.29
C LYS A 233 7.12 11.32 -9.13
N PRO A 234 6.17 11.51 -8.22
CA PRO A 234 5.56 12.81 -8.00
C PRO A 234 6.58 13.90 -7.63
N ARG A 235 6.27 15.15 -7.95
CA ARG A 235 7.13 16.28 -7.59
C ARG A 235 7.07 16.52 -6.08
N GLY A 236 8.22 16.77 -5.46
CA GLY A 236 8.31 17.10 -4.03
C GLY A 236 8.26 15.91 -3.08
N VAL A 237 8.14 14.67 -3.57
CA VAL A 237 8.24 13.46 -2.73
C VAL A 237 9.67 12.94 -2.66
N TYR A 238 9.99 12.36 -1.51
CA TYR A 238 11.26 11.67 -1.27
C TYR A 238 11.03 10.17 -1.39
N ALA A 239 11.82 9.50 -2.21
CA ALA A 239 11.77 8.04 -2.31
C ALA A 239 12.82 7.42 -1.38
N VAL A 240 12.38 6.54 -0.49
CA VAL A 240 13.28 5.78 0.37
C VAL A 240 14.05 4.75 -0.46
N ARG A 241 15.26 4.46 0.00
CA ARG A 241 16.13 3.45 -0.58
C ARG A 241 16.25 2.28 0.38
N ASN A 242 16.20 1.06 -0.14
CA ASN A 242 16.45 -0.15 0.65
C ASN A 242 17.92 -0.54 0.51
N ILE A 243 18.76 -0.05 1.43
CA ILE A 243 20.21 -0.30 1.40
C ILE A 243 20.48 -1.78 1.79
N PRO A 244 21.29 -2.52 1.02
CA PRO A 244 21.45 -3.96 1.24
C PRO A 244 22.40 -4.30 2.39
N TRP A 245 23.35 -3.42 2.74
CA TRP A 245 24.14 -3.49 3.97
C TRP A 245 23.47 -2.65 5.04
N ARG A 246 23.22 -3.24 6.21
CA ARG A 246 22.51 -2.60 7.30
C ARG A 246 23.35 -2.73 8.57
N VAL A 247 23.63 -1.60 9.22
CA VAL A 247 24.31 -1.56 10.52
C VAL A 247 23.26 -1.76 11.61
N TYR A 248 22.92 -3.02 11.84
CA TYR A 248 21.88 -3.44 12.78
C TYR A 248 22.40 -3.49 14.22
N ARG A 249 22.46 -2.35 14.90
CA ARG A 249 22.73 -2.35 16.36
C ARG A 249 21.99 -1.29 17.16
N LYS A 250 21.01 -0.58 16.57
CA LYS A 250 20.43 0.60 17.24
C LYS A 250 18.97 0.40 17.57
N THR A 251 18.68 0.51 18.86
CA THR A 251 17.35 0.45 19.47
C THR A 251 16.53 1.68 19.13
N ASN A 252 17.14 2.86 18.95
CA ASN A 252 16.39 4.08 18.69
C ASN A 252 15.89 4.16 17.24
N VAL A 253 14.57 4.27 17.10
CA VAL A 253 13.86 4.30 15.83
C VAL A 253 12.96 5.53 15.73
N ILE A 254 12.59 5.89 14.50
CA ILE A 254 11.67 6.98 14.19
C ILE A 254 10.61 6.40 13.27
N THR A 255 9.34 6.44 13.69
CA THR A 255 8.20 6.15 12.80
C THR A 255 7.74 7.45 12.14
N VAL A 256 7.24 7.34 10.92
CA VAL A 256 6.67 8.47 10.19
C VAL A 256 5.26 8.14 9.77
N THR A 257 4.30 8.94 10.19
CA THR A 257 2.88 8.76 9.82
C THR A 257 2.38 10.04 9.15
N PRO A 258 1.76 9.95 7.96
CA PRO A 258 1.19 11.10 7.30
C PRO A 258 0.07 11.68 8.16
N VAL A 259 -0.03 13.01 8.17
CA VAL A 259 -1.19 13.67 8.79
C VAL A 259 -2.41 13.39 7.93
N ALA A 260 -3.55 13.11 8.58
CA ALA A 260 -4.81 12.84 7.89
C ALA A 260 -5.14 13.94 6.85
N PRO A 261 -5.76 13.60 5.71
CA PRO A 261 -6.08 14.56 4.65
C PRO A 261 -6.88 15.79 5.14
N ASN A 262 -7.71 15.61 6.16
CA ASN A 262 -8.62 16.64 6.68
C ASN A 262 -8.09 17.38 7.92
N ALA A 263 -6.89 17.05 8.40
CA ALA A 263 -6.36 17.66 9.62
C ALA A 263 -5.69 19.02 9.37
N VAL A 264 -6.00 19.99 10.23
CA VAL A 264 -5.47 21.36 10.22
C VAL A 264 -4.08 21.42 10.86
N MET A 265 -3.11 20.66 10.34
CA MET A 265 -1.72 20.73 10.80
C MET A 265 -0.81 21.34 9.73
N LYS A 266 0.07 22.25 10.18
CA LYS A 266 1.12 22.86 9.33
C LYS A 266 2.14 21.84 8.81
N ARG A 267 2.31 20.71 9.52
CA ARG A 267 3.26 19.64 9.15
C ARG A 267 2.54 18.53 8.38
N LYS A 268 3.20 18.02 7.33
CA LYS A 268 2.65 16.99 6.42
C LYS A 268 2.64 15.58 7.01
N ALA A 269 3.54 15.33 7.97
CA ALA A 269 3.69 14.06 8.65
C ALA A 269 4.22 14.27 10.07
N VAL A 270 3.83 13.38 10.97
CA VAL A 270 4.30 13.30 12.35
C VAL A 270 5.47 12.34 12.40
N LEU A 271 6.55 12.76 13.08
CA LEU A 271 7.71 11.91 13.35
C LEU A 271 7.67 11.56 14.83
N VAL A 272 7.61 10.28 15.15
CA VAL A 272 7.59 9.81 16.54
C VAL A 272 8.85 8.99 16.81
N PRO A 273 9.73 9.47 17.70
CA PRO A 273 10.86 8.67 18.16
C PRO A 273 10.34 7.55 19.08
N GLY A 274 11.01 6.42 19.04
CA GLY A 274 10.72 5.29 19.92
C GLY A 274 11.90 4.33 19.98
N ARG A 275 11.64 3.14 20.52
CA ARG A 275 12.63 2.07 20.60
C ARG A 275 12.18 0.83 19.83
N SER A 276 13.13 0.03 19.38
CA SER A 276 12.89 -1.26 18.76
C SER A 276 13.71 -2.32 19.50
N VAL A 277 13.02 -3.31 20.06
CA VAL A 277 13.61 -4.48 20.71
C VAL A 277 13.21 -5.71 19.91
N ASP A 278 14.19 -6.46 19.40
CA ASP A 278 13.97 -7.64 18.56
C ASP A 278 13.03 -7.44 17.35
N GLY A 279 13.04 -6.21 16.80
CA GLY A 279 12.18 -5.83 15.67
C GLY A 279 10.73 -5.52 16.04
N ARG A 280 10.37 -5.55 17.32
CA ARG A 280 9.12 -5.01 17.85
C ARG A 280 9.32 -3.56 18.24
N LEU A 281 8.35 -2.72 17.91
CA LEU A 281 8.36 -1.33 18.33
C LEU A 281 7.89 -1.23 19.78
N CYS A 282 8.69 -0.55 20.58
CA CYS A 282 8.46 -0.20 21.97
C CYS A 282 8.32 1.33 22.05
N ASP A 283 7.46 1.80 22.93
CA ASP A 283 7.28 3.23 23.23
C ASP A 283 6.75 4.08 22.05
N VAL A 284 6.09 3.46 21.06
CA VAL A 284 5.37 4.17 19.99
C VAL A 284 3.89 3.79 20.03
N PRO A 285 2.98 4.73 20.32
CA PRO A 285 1.54 4.46 20.28
C PRO A 285 1.09 4.05 18.87
N GLU A 286 0.14 3.12 18.77
CA GLU A 286 -0.38 2.59 17.51
C GLU A 286 -0.93 3.70 16.58
N LEU A 287 -1.51 4.76 17.16
CA LEU A 287 -1.98 5.93 16.43
C LEU A 287 -0.88 6.59 15.56
N PHE A 288 0.38 6.50 16.00
CA PHE A 288 1.56 7.05 15.32
C PHE A 288 2.48 5.96 14.72
N ALA A 289 1.99 4.73 14.68
CA ALA A 289 2.64 3.57 14.11
C ALA A 289 1.61 2.74 13.32
N GLN A 290 0.81 3.43 12.50
CA GLN A 290 -0.20 2.80 11.66
C GLN A 290 0.46 1.80 10.70
N ASP A 291 -0.28 0.76 10.33
CA ASP A 291 0.18 -0.24 9.36
C ASP A 291 0.69 0.42 8.08
N GLY A 292 1.84 -0.06 7.61
CA GLY A 292 2.55 0.49 6.46
C GLY A 292 3.35 1.77 6.73
N SER A 293 3.37 2.30 7.96
CA SER A 293 4.22 3.44 8.31
C SER A 293 5.70 3.05 8.18
N PRO A 294 6.55 3.86 7.54
CA PRO A 294 7.97 3.55 7.46
C PRO A 294 8.68 3.79 8.80
N VAL A 295 9.60 2.88 9.11
CA VAL A 295 10.48 2.94 10.29
C VAL A 295 11.89 3.25 9.84
N PHE A 296 12.51 4.23 10.49
CA PHE A 296 13.88 4.64 10.27
C PHE A 296 14.69 4.50 11.54
N ASN A 297 16.02 4.37 11.42
CA ASN A 297 16.89 4.57 12.58
C ASN A 297 17.09 6.07 12.87
N ALA A 298 17.77 6.38 13.98
CA ALA A 298 18.13 7.76 14.34
C ALA A 298 18.93 8.53 13.26
N TYR A 299 19.55 7.82 12.31
CA TYR A 299 20.32 8.38 11.20
C TYR A 299 19.47 8.52 9.93
N GLY A 300 18.17 8.25 9.93
CA GLY A 300 17.33 8.37 8.74
C GLY A 300 17.52 7.27 7.70
N GLU A 301 18.09 6.12 8.08
CA GLU A 301 18.15 4.92 7.24
C GLU A 301 16.86 4.11 7.39
N PHE A 302 16.32 3.64 6.26
CA PHE A 302 15.05 2.90 6.22
C PHE A 302 15.22 1.45 6.70
N LEU A 303 14.46 1.04 7.71
CA LEU A 303 14.51 -0.28 8.32
C LEU A 303 13.41 -1.22 7.79
N GLY A 304 12.21 -0.69 7.54
CA GLY A 304 11.05 -1.47 7.13
C GLY A 304 9.74 -0.71 7.34
N LEU A 305 8.64 -1.45 7.30
CA LEU A 305 7.30 -0.93 7.54
C LEU A 305 6.75 -1.42 8.88
N VAL A 306 5.86 -0.66 9.49
CA VAL A 306 5.09 -1.14 10.64
C VAL A 306 4.00 -2.09 10.18
N TYR A 307 3.85 -3.20 10.90
CA TYR A 307 2.67 -4.05 10.86
C TYR A 307 2.41 -4.61 12.25
N LYS A 308 1.23 -4.34 12.84
CA LYS A 308 0.86 -4.81 14.19
C LYS A 308 2.00 -4.62 15.22
N ASN A 309 2.54 -3.41 15.28
CA ASN A 309 3.63 -3.01 16.19
C ASN A 309 4.96 -3.77 15.99
N ARG A 310 5.17 -4.41 14.83
CA ARG A 310 6.43 -5.06 14.42
C ARG A 310 6.97 -4.42 13.14
N ILE A 311 8.28 -4.53 12.93
CA ILE A 311 8.95 -4.06 11.72
C ILE A 311 8.91 -5.16 10.66
N ALA A 312 8.00 -5.05 9.72
CA ALA A 312 7.94 -5.85 8.52
C ALA A 312 9.07 -5.47 7.54
N ARG A 313 9.89 -6.45 7.16
CA ARG A 313 11.07 -6.24 6.31
C ARG A 313 10.80 -6.74 4.89
N ILE A 314 11.34 -6.02 3.92
CA ILE A 314 11.32 -6.46 2.52
C ILE A 314 12.26 -7.66 2.40
N LYS A 315 11.72 -8.84 2.08
CA LYS A 315 12.52 -10.03 1.73
C LYS A 315 13.30 -9.71 0.44
N LYS A 316 14.60 -10.00 0.44
CA LYS A 316 15.47 -9.81 -0.73
C LYS A 316 15.25 -10.92 -1.74
#